data_AF-A0A955TRC2-F1
#
_entry.id   AF-A0A955TRC2-F1
#
_cell.length_a   1.000
_cell.length_b   1.000
_cell.length_c   1.000
_cell.angle_alpha   90.00
_cell.angle_beta   90.00
_cell.angle_gamma   90.00
#
_symmetry.space_group_name_H-M   'P 1'
#
loop_
_entity.id
_entity.type
_entity.pdbx_description
1 polymer ?
#
loop_
_entity_poly.entity_id
_entity_poly.type
_entity_poly.pdbx_seq_one_letter_code
_entity_poly.pdbx_strand_id
1 'polypeptide(L)'
;MKFKRLDGLAEPICQESASESCESCGLLQQQIVELTSCVAEAREVRDRVLTELEEMTALETSLREKTQALVRSNQELDQFASVAAHDLQEPLHSILVFLDLLRVKCGNRLDANGLSIVNRVRSAAIRMQEQIQGLLVYSRLDAPSSQCEMVPLGPLCEDIIASLQGKIEEFGGAVVVQELPAIQGDSIHFRQLFQNLIQNGLKFHRPGQPPMVKVSGRVITDRRWRGAGPPRRLCQVDISDQGIGIPSEYHHKIFDMFQRLHRKDEYAGVGIGLALCQRIVN
;
A
#
# COMPACT_ATOMS: atom_id res chain seq x y z
N MET A 1 13.13 -31.38 -39.82
CA MET A 1 13.01 -32.73 -40.40
C MET A 1 12.19 -32.64 -41.68
N LYS A 2 12.73 -33.08 -42.82
CA LYS A 2 12.06 -33.02 -44.14
C LYS A 2 10.92 -34.05 -44.17
N PHE A 3 9.68 -33.61 -44.38
CA PHE A 3 8.58 -34.52 -44.70
C PHE A 3 8.83 -35.09 -46.10
N LYS A 4 9.22 -36.38 -46.16
CA LYS A 4 9.13 -37.19 -47.38
C LYS A 4 7.65 -37.22 -47.79
N ARG A 5 7.36 -36.88 -49.05
CA ARG A 5 6.09 -37.23 -49.68
C ARG A 5 5.88 -38.73 -49.50
N LEU A 6 4.76 -39.10 -48.91
CA LEU A 6 4.22 -40.46 -48.98
C LEU A 6 3.57 -40.60 -50.36
N ASP A 7 4.39 -40.76 -51.39
CA ASP A 7 3.96 -41.25 -52.69
C ASP A 7 3.69 -42.75 -52.53
N GLY A 8 2.43 -43.11 -52.26
CA GLY A 8 2.05 -44.50 -52.00
C GLY A 8 0.65 -44.64 -51.40
N LEU A 9 -0.34 -43.95 -51.95
CA LEU A 9 -1.75 -44.31 -51.75
C LEU A 9 -2.13 -45.29 -52.85
N ALA A 10 -2.56 -46.47 -52.43
CA ALA A 10 -2.90 -47.62 -53.25
C ALA A 10 -3.85 -47.27 -54.41
N GLU A 11 -3.54 -47.78 -55.60
CA GLU A 11 -4.46 -47.80 -56.73
C GLU A 11 -5.70 -48.65 -56.38
N PRO A 12 -6.92 -48.18 -56.65
CA PRO A 12 -8.12 -48.97 -56.38
C PRO A 12 -8.29 -50.02 -57.49
N ILE A 13 -8.10 -51.29 -57.11
CA ILE A 13 -8.57 -52.42 -57.92
C ILE A 13 -10.10 -52.48 -57.76
N CYS A 14 -10.83 -51.98 -58.75
CA CYS A 14 -12.27 -52.21 -58.88
C CYS A 14 -12.56 -52.69 -60.30
N GLN A 15 -12.75 -54.00 -60.47
CA GLN A 15 -13.34 -54.59 -61.67
C GLN A 15 -14.86 -54.76 -61.43
N GLU A 16 -15.61 -54.23 -62.40
CA GLU A 16 -17.07 -54.14 -62.57
C GLU A 16 -18.00 -55.09 -61.77
N SER A 17 -18.97 -54.52 -61.04
CA SER A 17 -20.40 -54.86 -61.16
C SER A 17 -21.34 -53.99 -60.29
N ALA A 18 -22.43 -53.53 -60.91
CA ALA A 18 -23.66 -52.94 -60.37
C ALA A 18 -23.61 -51.55 -59.67
N SER A 19 -24.47 -50.65 -60.16
CA SER A 19 -24.55 -49.19 -59.99
C SER A 19 -24.67 -48.63 -58.57
N GLU A 20 -24.99 -49.44 -57.54
CA GLU A 20 -25.06 -48.97 -56.15
C GLU A 20 -23.71 -49.06 -55.40
N SER A 21 -22.82 -49.96 -55.82
CA SER A 21 -21.51 -50.16 -55.19
C SER A 21 -20.53 -49.02 -55.51
N CYS A 22 -20.63 -48.43 -56.70
CA CYS A 22 -19.80 -47.33 -57.17
C CYS A 22 -20.20 -45.98 -56.52
N GLU A 23 -21.51 -45.71 -56.39
CA GLU A 23 -22.00 -44.50 -55.69
C GLU A 23 -21.69 -44.56 -54.20
N SER A 24 -21.88 -45.73 -53.55
CA SER A 24 -21.50 -45.93 -52.15
C SER A 24 -19.99 -45.78 -51.93
N CYS A 25 -19.16 -46.20 -52.89
CA CYS A 25 -17.71 -46.02 -52.84
C CYS A 25 -17.32 -44.53 -52.98
N GLY A 26 -17.95 -43.79 -53.91
CA GLY A 26 -17.75 -42.36 -54.09
C GLY A 26 -18.16 -41.53 -52.86
N LEU A 27 -19.30 -41.85 -52.24
CA LEU A 27 -19.75 -41.26 -50.97
C LEU A 27 -18.78 -41.52 -49.83
N LEU A 28 -18.27 -42.76 -49.69
CA LEU A 28 -17.25 -43.09 -48.69
C LEU A 28 -15.96 -42.30 -48.94
N GLN A 29 -15.54 -42.19 -50.19
CA GLN A 29 -14.31 -41.50 -50.57
C GLN A 29 -14.42 -39.99 -50.31
N GLN A 30 -15.60 -39.39 -50.55
CA GLN A 30 -15.89 -38.01 -50.22
C GLN A 30 -15.90 -37.77 -48.69
N GLN A 31 -16.54 -38.67 -47.92
CA GLN A 31 -16.53 -38.61 -46.46
C GLN A 31 -15.12 -38.75 -45.87
N ILE A 32 -14.27 -39.61 -46.44
CA ILE A 32 -12.87 -39.76 -46.03
C ILE A 32 -12.09 -38.47 -46.27
N VAL A 33 -12.29 -37.80 -47.41
CA VAL A 33 -11.63 -36.52 -47.72
C VAL A 33 -12.07 -35.42 -46.75
N GLU A 34 -13.38 -35.29 -46.49
CA GLU A 34 -13.92 -34.33 -45.51
C GLU A 34 -13.41 -34.59 -44.09
N LEU A 35 -13.41 -35.85 -43.64
CA LEU A 35 -12.88 -36.23 -42.34
C LEU A 35 -11.38 -35.94 -42.23
N THR A 36 -10.62 -36.17 -43.30
CA THR A 36 -9.17 -35.88 -43.34
C THR A 36 -8.92 -34.38 -43.25
N SER A 37 -9.73 -33.55 -43.92
CA SER A 37 -9.67 -32.09 -43.82
C SER A 37 -9.98 -31.61 -42.40
N CYS A 38 -11.06 -32.11 -41.80
CA CYS A 38 -11.47 -31.76 -40.43
C CYS A 38 -10.39 -32.15 -39.40
N VAL A 39 -9.75 -33.32 -39.56
CA VAL A 39 -8.64 -33.75 -38.70
C VAL A 39 -7.41 -32.86 -38.88
N ALA A 40 -7.13 -32.38 -40.10
CA ALA A 40 -6.02 -31.46 -40.36
C ALA A 40 -6.26 -30.09 -39.68
N GLU A 41 -7.47 -29.53 -39.82
CA GLU A 41 -7.87 -28.28 -39.15
C GLU A 41 -7.82 -28.40 -37.62
N ALA A 42 -8.33 -29.50 -37.06
CA ALA A 42 -8.28 -29.76 -35.63
C ALA A 42 -6.85 -29.88 -35.09
N ARG A 43 -5.93 -30.47 -35.88
CA ARG A 43 -4.50 -30.51 -35.54
C ARG A 43 -3.89 -29.13 -35.53
N GLU A 44 -4.20 -28.28 -36.51
CA GLU A 44 -3.67 -26.91 -36.58
C GLU A 44 -4.18 -26.03 -35.43
N VAL A 45 -5.46 -26.15 -35.04
CA VAL A 45 -6.00 -25.46 -33.86
C VAL A 45 -5.32 -25.96 -32.58
N ARG A 46 -5.18 -27.27 -32.42
CA ARG A 46 -4.50 -27.86 -31.25
C ARG A 46 -3.05 -27.37 -31.14
N ASP A 47 -2.30 -27.37 -32.24
CA ASP A 47 -0.89 -26.98 -32.23
C ASP A 47 -0.72 -25.48 -31.93
N ARG A 48 -1.67 -24.63 -32.35
CA ARG A 48 -1.74 -23.21 -31.93
C ARG A 48 -2.00 -23.07 -30.42
N VAL A 49 -3.00 -23.78 -29.90
CA VAL A 49 -3.34 -23.75 -28.47
C VAL A 49 -2.18 -24.25 -27.60
N LEU A 50 -1.45 -25.28 -28.06
CA LEU A 50 -0.26 -25.78 -27.36
C LEU A 50 0.84 -24.71 -27.30
N THR A 51 1.11 -24.02 -28.41
CA THR A 51 2.09 -22.92 -28.44
C THR A 51 1.67 -21.79 -27.50
N GLU A 52 0.40 -21.37 -27.53
CA GLU A 52 -0.12 -20.33 -26.62
C GLU A 52 -0.03 -20.75 -25.15
N LEU A 53 -0.28 -22.02 -24.84
CA LEU A 53 -0.15 -22.56 -23.48
C LEU A 53 1.30 -22.57 -23.00
N GLU A 54 2.25 -22.94 -23.87
CA GLU A 54 3.68 -22.87 -23.58
C GLU A 54 4.12 -21.42 -23.31
N GLU A 55 3.65 -20.45 -24.10
CA GLU A 55 3.93 -19.03 -23.88
C GLU A 55 3.32 -18.51 -22.56
N MET A 56 2.06 -18.85 -22.27
CA MET A 56 1.40 -18.45 -21.03
C MET A 56 2.10 -19.01 -19.80
N THR A 57 2.50 -20.29 -19.83
CA THR A 57 3.19 -20.93 -18.71
C THR A 57 4.60 -20.36 -18.50
N ALA A 58 5.32 -20.04 -19.58
CA ALA A 58 6.60 -19.35 -19.51
C ALA A 58 6.46 -17.94 -18.90
N LEU A 59 5.42 -17.18 -19.31
CA LEU A 59 5.10 -15.87 -18.75
C LEU A 59 4.72 -15.95 -17.26
N GLU A 60 3.88 -16.91 -16.88
CA GLU A 60 3.48 -17.13 -15.48
C GLU A 60 4.70 -17.45 -14.61
N THR A 61 5.58 -18.32 -15.10
CA THR A 61 6.82 -18.69 -14.40
C THR A 61 7.73 -17.47 -14.23
N SER A 62 7.95 -16.70 -15.31
CA SER A 62 8.76 -15.47 -15.26
C SER A 62 8.17 -14.42 -14.31
N LEU A 63 6.84 -14.25 -14.32
CA LEU A 63 6.16 -13.35 -13.41
C LEU A 63 6.38 -13.79 -11.96
N ARG A 64 6.20 -15.08 -11.67
CA ARG A 64 6.38 -15.65 -10.33
C ARG A 64 7.81 -15.47 -9.82
N GLU A 65 8.82 -15.70 -10.66
CA GLU A 65 10.23 -15.47 -10.32
C GLU A 65 10.51 -14.00 -10.00
N LYS A 66 10.01 -13.08 -10.84
CA LYS A 66 10.15 -11.63 -10.60
C LYS A 66 9.45 -11.20 -9.32
N THR A 67 8.24 -11.70 -9.06
CA THR A 67 7.52 -11.42 -7.81
C THR A 67 8.31 -11.94 -6.60
N GLN A 68 8.86 -13.15 -6.66
CA GLN A 68 9.69 -13.67 -5.56
C GLN A 68 10.99 -12.88 -5.35
N ALA A 69 11.62 -12.42 -6.42
CA ALA A 69 12.81 -11.57 -6.34
C ALA A 69 12.48 -10.20 -5.73
N LEU A 70 11.34 -9.59 -6.11
CA LEU A 70 10.85 -8.34 -5.52
C LEU A 70 10.56 -8.49 -4.03
N VAL A 71 9.87 -9.57 -3.64
CA VAL A 71 9.57 -9.85 -2.22
C VAL A 71 10.87 -10.00 -1.41
N ARG A 72 11.85 -10.74 -1.93
CA ARG A 72 13.17 -10.87 -1.28
C ARG A 72 13.89 -9.53 -1.17
N SER A 73 13.90 -8.73 -2.25
CA SER A 73 14.54 -7.42 -2.24
C SER A 73 13.89 -6.45 -1.25
N ASN A 74 12.55 -6.46 -1.13
CA ASN A 74 11.86 -5.68 -0.10
C ASN A 74 12.24 -6.12 1.31
N GLN A 75 12.32 -7.44 1.57
CA GLN A 75 12.74 -7.96 2.87
C GLN A 75 14.17 -7.56 3.24
N GLU A 76 15.10 -7.60 2.27
CA GLU A 76 16.47 -7.15 2.47
C GLU A 76 16.54 -5.65 2.75
N LEU A 77 15.75 -4.83 2.05
CA LEU A 77 15.66 -3.39 2.29
C LEU A 77 15.10 -3.07 3.68
N ASP A 78 14.05 -3.78 4.12
CA ASP A 78 13.48 -3.61 5.46
C ASP A 78 14.48 -3.99 6.56
N GLN A 79 15.21 -5.09 6.36
CA GLN A 79 16.25 -5.52 7.30
C GLN A 79 17.38 -4.49 7.36
N PHE A 80 17.85 -4.00 6.20
CA PHE A 80 18.87 -2.96 6.14
C PHE A 80 18.42 -1.68 6.83
N ALA A 81 17.20 -1.20 6.53
CA ALA A 81 16.63 -0.02 7.17
C ALA A 81 16.52 -0.19 8.69
N SER A 82 16.12 -1.38 9.15
CA SER A 82 16.01 -1.71 10.58
C SER A 82 17.35 -1.68 11.30
N VAL A 83 18.40 -2.27 10.72
CA VAL A 83 19.75 -2.29 11.31
C VAL A 83 20.33 -0.87 11.30
N ALA A 84 20.27 -0.18 10.16
CA ALA A 84 20.79 1.18 10.05
C ALA A 84 20.11 2.16 11.04
N ALA A 85 18.79 2.04 11.23
CA ALA A 85 18.08 2.88 12.19
C ALA A 85 18.48 2.58 13.64
N HIS A 86 18.63 1.31 14.00
CA HIS A 86 19.13 0.92 15.33
C HIS A 86 20.51 1.54 15.60
N ASP A 87 21.43 1.39 14.65
CA ASP A 87 22.80 1.89 14.74
C ASP A 87 22.87 3.42 14.80
N LEU A 88 21.85 4.12 14.28
CA LEU A 88 21.71 5.57 14.41
C LEU A 88 21.01 5.99 15.71
N GLN A 89 20.11 5.16 16.27
CA GLN A 89 19.38 5.47 17.50
C GLN A 89 20.26 5.38 18.74
N GLU A 90 21.15 4.40 18.84
CA GLU A 90 22.07 4.24 19.98
C GLU A 90 22.97 5.47 20.23
N PRO A 91 23.67 6.04 19.23
CA PRO A 91 24.47 7.23 19.43
C PRO A 91 23.61 8.46 19.75
N LEU A 92 22.41 8.58 19.19
CA LEU A 92 21.46 9.67 19.52
C LEU A 92 20.98 9.59 20.96
N HIS A 93 20.62 8.39 21.43
CA HIS A 93 20.24 8.16 22.81
C HIS A 93 21.38 8.55 23.77
N SER A 94 22.61 8.13 23.46
CA SER A 94 23.80 8.51 24.23
C SER A 94 24.01 10.02 24.29
N ILE A 95 23.87 10.73 23.15
CA ILE A 95 23.94 12.19 23.09
C ILE A 95 22.89 12.83 24.02
N LEU A 96 21.64 12.35 23.99
CA LEU A 96 20.57 12.87 24.85
C LEU A 96 20.89 12.66 26.33
N VAL A 97 21.33 11.46 26.72
CA VAL A 97 21.73 11.16 28.10
C VAL A 97 22.86 12.08 28.56
N PHE A 98 23.88 12.31 27.72
CA PHE A 98 24.99 13.21 28.08
C PHE A 98 24.54 14.67 28.19
N LEU A 99 23.67 15.14 27.30
CA LEU A 99 23.10 16.50 27.39
C LEU A 99 22.27 16.67 28.66
N ASP A 100 21.52 15.66 29.06
CA ASP A 100 20.70 15.67 30.27
C ASP A 100 21.57 15.66 31.52
N LEU A 101 22.61 14.83 31.54
CA LEU A 101 23.61 14.80 32.59
C LEU A 101 24.34 16.15 32.71
N LEU A 102 24.67 16.77 31.58
CA LEU A 102 25.34 18.07 31.52
C LEU A 102 24.43 19.19 32.05
N ARG A 103 23.13 19.16 31.75
CA ARG A 103 22.15 20.08 32.37
C ARG A 103 22.05 19.89 33.89
N VAL A 104 21.99 18.65 34.36
CA VAL A 104 21.85 18.36 35.80
C VAL A 104 23.11 18.72 36.58
N LYS A 105 24.29 18.34 36.08
CA LYS A 105 25.57 18.52 36.80
C LYS A 105 26.19 19.91 36.64
N CYS A 106 26.00 20.53 35.48
CA CYS A 106 26.70 21.75 35.12
C CYS A 106 25.75 22.90 34.74
N GLY A 107 24.42 22.71 34.77
CA GLY A 107 23.46 23.72 34.31
C GLY A 107 23.57 25.05 35.05
N ASN A 108 23.89 25.01 36.33
CA ASN A 108 24.16 26.17 37.20
C ASN A 108 25.54 26.82 36.96
N ARG A 109 26.44 26.17 36.21
CA ARG A 109 27.74 26.71 35.79
C ARG A 109 27.74 27.20 34.34
N LEU A 110 26.67 26.94 33.60
CA LEU A 110 26.46 27.46 32.25
C LEU A 110 25.83 28.85 32.35
N ASP A 111 26.35 29.78 31.56
CA ASP A 111 25.66 31.04 31.31
C ASP A 111 24.41 30.81 30.44
N ALA A 112 23.60 31.85 30.28
CA ALA A 112 22.36 31.77 29.50
C ALA A 112 22.61 31.29 28.05
N ASN A 113 23.76 31.65 27.48
CA ASN A 113 24.15 31.23 26.13
C ASN A 113 24.50 29.74 26.07
N GLY A 114 25.31 29.24 27.01
CA GLY A 114 25.64 27.83 27.12
C GLY A 114 24.40 26.95 27.32
N LEU A 115 23.47 27.38 28.16
CA LEU A 115 22.20 26.66 28.38
C LEU A 115 21.34 26.65 27.10
N SER A 116 21.30 27.76 26.36
CA SER A 116 20.59 27.86 25.07
C SER A 116 21.16 26.91 24.02
N ILE A 117 22.49 26.82 23.90
CA ILE A 117 23.16 25.89 22.99
C ILE A 117 22.81 24.44 23.34
N VAL A 118 22.91 24.07 24.62
CA VAL A 118 22.57 22.71 25.10
C VAL A 118 21.12 22.35 24.75
N ASN A 119 20.18 23.27 24.99
CA ASN A 119 18.78 23.05 24.65
C ASN A 119 18.57 22.91 23.14
N ARG A 120 19.28 23.69 22.31
CA ARG A 120 19.22 23.58 20.84
C ARG A 120 19.74 22.25 20.33
N VAL A 121 20.88 21.78 20.85
CA VAL A 121 21.46 20.48 20.48
C VAL A 121 20.55 19.34 20.93
N ARG A 122 20.04 19.37 22.18
CA ARG A 122 19.08 18.39 22.68
C ARG A 122 17.84 18.31 21.78
N SER A 123 17.28 19.46 21.45
CA SER A 123 16.12 19.54 20.56
C SER A 123 16.44 18.94 19.18
N ALA A 124 17.67 19.09 18.68
CA ALA A 124 18.09 18.49 17.42
C ALA A 124 18.23 16.96 17.48
N ALA A 125 18.81 16.44 18.56
CA ALA A 125 18.92 15.00 18.77
C ALA A 125 17.53 14.33 18.89
N ILE A 126 16.59 14.92 19.63
CA ILE A 126 15.20 14.43 19.72
C ILE A 126 14.58 14.35 18.32
N ARG A 127 14.71 15.40 17.51
CA ARG A 127 14.15 15.41 16.15
C ARG A 127 14.74 14.33 15.25
N MET A 128 16.05 14.09 15.33
CA MET A 128 16.68 13.03 14.54
C MET A 128 16.13 11.66 14.95
N GLN A 129 15.96 11.42 16.25
CA GLN A 129 15.37 10.18 16.75
C GLN A 129 13.94 9.98 16.25
N GLU A 130 13.12 11.02 16.28
CA GLU A 130 11.74 10.99 15.76
C GLU A 130 11.70 10.77 14.23
N GLN A 131 12.63 11.36 13.47
CA GLN A 131 12.75 11.16 12.02
C GLN A 131 13.10 9.72 11.67
N ILE A 132 14.09 9.14 12.35
CA ILE A 132 14.50 7.75 12.14
C ILE A 132 13.35 6.81 12.49
N GLN A 133 12.67 7.05 13.62
CA GLN A 133 11.53 6.23 14.02
C GLN A 133 10.39 6.31 13.00
N GLY A 134 10.07 7.51 12.50
CA GLY A 134 9.02 7.66 11.49
C GLY A 134 9.37 6.99 10.16
N LEU A 135 10.64 7.02 9.75
CA LEU A 135 11.11 6.32 8.54
C LEU A 135 10.98 4.79 8.69
N LEU A 136 11.32 4.25 9.86
CA LEU A 136 11.15 2.83 10.15
C LEU A 136 9.70 2.38 10.10
N VAL A 137 8.81 3.16 10.72
CA VAL A 137 7.37 2.87 10.69
C VAL A 137 6.85 2.91 9.25
N TYR A 138 7.30 3.88 8.45
CA TYR A 138 6.94 3.98 7.03
C TYR A 138 7.42 2.78 6.21
N SER A 139 8.68 2.34 6.37
CA SER A 139 9.24 1.19 5.64
C SER A 139 8.46 -0.09 5.91
N ARG A 140 8.07 -0.31 7.17
CA ARG A 140 7.43 -1.57 7.61
C ARG A 140 5.97 -1.72 7.20
N LEU A 141 5.32 -0.69 6.64
CA LEU A 141 3.93 -0.78 6.20
C LEU A 141 3.73 -1.76 5.03
N ASP A 142 4.78 -2.07 4.27
CA ASP A 142 4.72 -2.97 3.10
C ASP A 142 4.84 -4.46 3.48
N ALA A 143 5.24 -4.76 4.72
CA ALA A 143 5.27 -6.14 5.19
C ALA A 143 3.81 -6.67 5.24
N PRO A 144 3.51 -7.86 4.68
CA PRO A 144 2.17 -8.40 4.72
C PRO A 144 1.69 -8.52 6.18
N SER A 145 0.78 -7.62 6.56
CA SER A 145 0.15 -7.67 7.88
C SER A 145 -0.58 -9.01 8.00
N SER A 146 -0.25 -9.76 9.04
CA SER A 146 -0.83 -11.09 9.27
C SER A 146 -2.26 -11.01 9.82
N GLN A 147 -2.80 -9.80 10.01
CA GLN A 147 -4.01 -9.52 10.79
C GLN A 147 -4.93 -8.57 10.02
N CYS A 148 -5.54 -9.06 8.95
CA CYS A 148 -6.64 -8.39 8.28
C CYS A 148 -7.95 -8.79 8.96
N GLU A 149 -8.53 -7.90 9.77
CA GLU A 149 -9.74 -8.16 10.57
C GLU A 149 -10.82 -7.11 10.31
N MET A 150 -12.05 -7.36 10.77
CA MET A 150 -13.11 -6.35 10.75
C MET A 150 -12.92 -5.39 11.92
N VAL A 151 -12.49 -4.16 11.62
CA VAL A 151 -12.17 -3.13 12.60
C VAL A 151 -13.35 -2.17 12.77
N PRO A 152 -14.02 -2.11 13.93
CA PRO A 152 -15.04 -1.11 14.21
C PRO A 152 -14.36 0.24 14.49
N LEU A 153 -14.50 1.20 13.56
CA LEU A 153 -13.77 2.48 13.63
C LEU A 153 -14.23 3.40 14.77
N GLY A 154 -15.48 3.28 15.22
CA GLY A 154 -16.01 4.03 16.37
C GLY A 154 -15.21 3.77 17.66
N PRO A 155 -15.23 2.54 18.19
CA PRO A 155 -14.44 2.16 19.37
C PRO A 155 -12.94 2.46 19.22
N LEU A 156 -12.37 2.24 18.03
CA LEU A 156 -10.98 2.58 17.75
C LEU A 156 -10.70 4.08 17.93
N CYS A 157 -11.60 4.96 17.45
CA CYS A 157 -11.47 6.39 17.65
C CYS A 157 -11.65 6.81 19.11
N GLU A 158 -12.56 6.17 19.85
CA GLU A 158 -12.78 6.42 21.28
C GLU A 158 -11.52 6.11 22.10
N ASP A 159 -10.86 4.97 21.84
CA ASP A 159 -9.58 4.63 22.49
C ASP A 159 -8.49 5.67 22.19
N ILE A 160 -8.42 6.13 20.94
CA ILE A 160 -7.45 7.14 20.53
C ILE A 160 -7.72 8.44 21.29
N ILE A 161 -8.97 8.87 21.38
CA ILE A 161 -9.35 10.08 22.12
C ILE A 161 -8.97 9.96 23.58
N ALA A 162 -9.24 8.82 24.22
CA ALA A 162 -8.82 8.56 25.60
C ALA A 162 -7.30 8.68 25.77
N SER A 163 -6.51 8.15 24.82
CA SER A 163 -5.04 8.28 24.84
C SER A 163 -4.54 9.71 24.61
N LEU A 164 -5.36 10.57 23.99
CA LEU A 164 -5.05 11.97 23.68
C LEU A 164 -5.63 12.95 24.71
N GLN A 165 -6.32 12.48 25.74
CA GLN A 165 -7.05 13.31 26.70
C GLN A 165 -6.19 14.43 27.29
N GLY A 166 -4.96 14.12 27.71
CA GLY A 166 -4.04 15.14 28.25
C GLY A 166 -3.71 16.25 27.24
N LYS A 167 -3.59 15.95 25.94
CA LYS A 167 -3.39 16.97 24.90
C LYS A 167 -4.67 17.75 24.63
N ILE A 168 -5.82 17.09 24.62
CA ILE A 168 -7.13 17.74 24.43
C ILE A 168 -7.33 18.78 25.54
N GLU A 169 -7.03 18.41 26.78
CA GLU A 169 -7.07 19.31 27.94
C GLU A 169 -6.03 20.44 27.85
N GLU A 170 -4.78 20.13 27.46
CA GLU A 170 -3.72 21.13 27.26
C GLU A 170 -4.12 22.21 26.26
N PHE A 171 -4.75 21.84 25.14
CA PHE A 171 -5.23 22.78 24.14
C PHE A 171 -6.62 23.37 24.45
N GLY A 172 -7.30 22.87 25.48
CA GLY A 172 -8.70 23.21 25.80
C GLY A 172 -9.71 22.81 24.71
N GLY A 173 -9.33 21.88 23.82
CA GLY A 173 -10.09 21.52 22.62
C GLY A 173 -11.15 20.45 22.82
N ALA A 174 -11.74 20.00 21.71
CA ALA A 174 -12.69 18.89 21.70
C ALA A 174 -12.55 18.05 20.42
N VAL A 175 -12.80 16.75 20.56
CA VAL A 175 -12.89 15.79 19.45
C VAL A 175 -14.29 15.17 19.46
N VAL A 176 -15.01 15.29 18.36
CA VAL A 176 -16.37 14.75 18.21
C VAL A 176 -16.36 13.64 17.19
N VAL A 177 -16.73 12.43 17.61
CA VAL A 177 -16.87 11.25 16.75
C VAL A 177 -18.35 11.05 16.44
N GLN A 178 -18.69 11.05 15.15
CA GLN A 178 -20.02 10.66 14.67
C GLN A 178 -20.04 9.16 14.35
N GLU A 179 -21.16 8.67 13.83
CA GLU A 179 -21.27 7.28 13.39
C GLU A 179 -20.16 6.94 12.39
N LEU A 180 -19.48 5.83 12.66
CA LEU A 180 -18.36 5.33 11.86
C LEU A 180 -18.61 3.87 11.50
N PRO A 181 -18.43 3.47 10.22
CA PRO A 181 -18.60 2.09 9.80
C PRO A 181 -17.44 1.21 10.28
N ALA A 182 -17.63 -0.11 10.24
CA ALA A 182 -16.54 -1.06 10.36
C ALA A 182 -15.86 -1.28 8.99
N ILE A 183 -14.54 -1.45 8.99
CA ILE A 183 -13.75 -1.67 7.78
C ILE A 183 -12.83 -2.87 7.97
N GLN A 184 -12.61 -3.63 6.90
CA GLN A 184 -11.64 -4.72 6.91
C GLN A 184 -10.21 -4.18 6.76
N GLY A 185 -9.30 -4.55 7.65
CA GLY A 185 -7.89 -4.19 7.57
C GLY A 185 -7.14 -4.41 8.88
N ASP A 186 -5.98 -3.78 9.01
CA ASP A 186 -5.11 -3.88 10.19
C ASP A 186 -5.46 -2.78 11.20
N SER A 187 -5.87 -3.18 12.41
CA SER A 187 -6.28 -2.26 13.48
C SER A 187 -5.14 -1.37 13.98
N ILE A 188 -3.89 -1.81 13.91
CA ILE A 188 -2.70 -1.03 14.27
C ILE A 188 -2.49 0.08 13.25
N HIS A 189 -2.58 -0.24 11.95
CA HIS A 189 -2.45 0.76 10.89
C HIS A 189 -3.57 1.79 10.94
N PHE A 190 -4.83 1.36 11.13
CA PHE A 190 -5.92 2.31 11.31
C PHE A 190 -5.71 3.17 12.57
N ARG A 191 -5.31 2.59 13.70
CA ARG A 191 -5.02 3.37 14.91
C ARG A 191 -4.02 4.48 14.63
N GLN A 192 -2.93 4.16 13.93
CA GLN A 192 -1.89 5.13 13.58
C GLN A 192 -2.40 6.22 12.61
N LEU A 193 -3.19 5.84 11.59
CA LEU A 193 -3.83 6.76 10.64
C LEU A 193 -4.71 7.79 11.37
N PHE A 194 -5.65 7.30 12.17
CA PHE A 194 -6.60 8.15 12.89
C PHE A 194 -5.89 9.02 13.93
N GLN A 195 -4.96 8.45 14.70
CA GLN A 195 -4.19 9.21 15.68
C GLN A 195 -3.40 10.35 15.04
N ASN A 196 -2.74 10.11 13.91
CA ASN A 196 -1.99 11.15 13.20
C ASN A 196 -2.89 12.29 12.71
N LEU A 197 -4.05 11.95 12.13
CA LEU A 197 -4.98 12.94 11.59
C LEU A 197 -5.65 13.75 12.71
N ILE A 198 -6.08 13.10 13.79
CA ILE A 198 -6.68 13.77 14.95
C ILE A 198 -5.66 14.66 15.65
N GLN A 199 -4.44 14.17 15.89
CA GLN A 199 -3.38 14.98 16.49
C GLN A 199 -3.02 16.19 15.62
N ASN A 200 -3.01 16.06 14.30
CA ASN A 200 -2.81 17.20 13.41
C ASN A 200 -3.94 18.23 13.56
N GLY A 201 -5.21 17.79 13.58
CA GLY A 201 -6.35 18.70 13.78
C GLY A 201 -6.33 19.43 15.14
N LEU A 202 -5.88 18.77 16.20
CA LEU A 202 -5.69 19.39 17.52
C LEU A 202 -4.53 20.38 17.54
N LYS A 203 -3.43 20.02 16.86
CA LYS A 203 -2.19 20.80 16.87
C LYS A 203 -2.25 22.07 16.02
N PHE A 204 -2.86 22.02 14.83
CA PHE A 204 -2.84 23.12 13.86
C PHE A 204 -4.06 24.04 13.98
N HIS A 205 -4.27 24.61 15.17
CA HIS A 205 -5.41 25.47 15.46
C HIS A 205 -5.04 26.96 15.48
N ARG A 206 -6.05 27.82 15.37
CA ARG A 206 -5.85 29.27 15.42
C ARG A 206 -5.53 29.71 16.86
N PRO A 207 -4.55 30.61 17.07
CA PRO A 207 -4.28 31.16 18.40
C PRO A 207 -5.53 31.76 19.03
N GLY A 208 -5.76 31.47 20.32
CA GLY A 208 -6.91 31.97 21.07
C GLY A 208 -8.25 31.29 20.76
N GLN A 209 -8.26 30.24 19.92
CA GLN A 209 -9.45 29.42 19.67
C GLN A 209 -9.16 27.96 20.05
N PRO A 210 -9.99 27.34 20.90
CA PRO A 210 -9.85 25.93 21.20
C PRO A 210 -10.01 25.07 19.93
N PRO A 211 -9.15 24.06 19.70
CA PRO A 211 -9.29 23.18 18.55
C PRO A 211 -10.57 22.36 18.63
N MET A 212 -11.27 22.24 17.50
CA MET A 212 -12.41 21.35 17.34
C MET A 212 -12.13 20.41 16.17
N VAL A 213 -12.04 19.11 16.45
CA VAL A 213 -11.86 18.06 15.45
C VAL A 213 -13.13 17.22 15.36
N LYS A 214 -13.63 17.01 14.15
CA LYS A 214 -14.80 16.20 13.88
C LYS A 214 -14.42 15.00 13.02
N VAL A 215 -14.78 13.81 13.46
CA VAL A 215 -14.58 12.55 12.74
C VAL A 215 -15.95 11.99 12.35
N SER A 216 -16.15 11.68 11.07
CA SER A 216 -17.40 11.12 10.57
C SER A 216 -17.14 10.12 9.45
N GLY A 217 -18.04 9.17 9.26
CA GLY A 217 -17.87 8.18 8.20
C GLY A 217 -19.18 7.73 7.60
N ARG A 218 -19.12 7.26 6.35
CA ARG A 218 -20.26 6.73 5.62
C ARG A 218 -19.81 5.70 4.60
N VAL A 219 -20.65 4.72 4.34
CA VAL A 219 -20.46 3.80 3.22
C VAL A 219 -21.07 4.42 1.97
N ILE A 220 -20.25 4.65 0.94
CA ILE A 220 -20.66 5.19 -0.35
C ILE A 220 -20.53 4.13 -1.44
N THR A 221 -21.24 4.34 -2.55
CA THR A 221 -21.04 3.53 -3.76
C THR A 221 -19.91 4.12 -4.59
N ASP A 222 -19.00 3.27 -5.05
CA ASP A 222 -17.94 3.63 -5.97
C ASP A 222 -18.52 3.97 -7.35
N ARG A 223 -18.63 5.27 -7.65
CA ARG A 223 -19.13 5.77 -8.94
C ARG A 223 -18.17 5.47 -10.10
N ARG A 224 -16.92 5.11 -9.82
CA ARG A 224 -15.90 4.76 -10.82
C ARG A 224 -15.91 3.28 -11.17
N TRP A 225 -16.65 2.46 -10.43
CA TRP A 225 -16.81 1.04 -10.73
C TRP A 225 -17.40 0.85 -12.13
N ARG A 226 -16.62 0.19 -13.01
CA ARG A 226 -16.98 -0.17 -14.38
C ARG A 226 -17.01 -1.69 -14.59
N GLY A 227 -16.82 -2.47 -13.53
CA GLY A 227 -16.72 -3.92 -13.60
C GLY A 227 -18.07 -4.60 -13.76
N ALA A 228 -18.06 -5.82 -14.31
CA ALA A 228 -19.23 -6.68 -14.31
C ALA A 228 -19.48 -7.21 -12.88
N GLY A 229 -20.57 -6.75 -12.24
CA GLY A 229 -20.92 -7.14 -10.88
C GLY A 229 -21.65 -6.04 -10.11
N PRO A 230 -22.10 -6.32 -8.87
CA PRO A 230 -22.73 -5.32 -8.01
C PRO A 230 -21.79 -4.12 -7.77
N PRO A 231 -22.34 -2.92 -7.55
CA PRO A 231 -21.54 -1.73 -7.31
C PRO A 231 -20.57 -1.95 -6.14
N ARG A 232 -19.29 -1.65 -6.35
CA ARG A 232 -18.30 -1.65 -5.27
C ARG A 232 -18.68 -0.60 -4.23
N ARG A 233 -18.64 -0.95 -2.94
CA ARG A 233 -18.84 -0.01 -1.84
C ARG A 233 -17.50 0.47 -1.29
N LEU A 234 -17.43 1.72 -0.89
CA LEU A 234 -16.26 2.35 -0.27
C LEU A 234 -16.65 2.88 1.10
N CYS A 235 -15.74 2.78 2.06
CA CYS A 235 -15.84 3.49 3.32
C CYS A 235 -15.21 4.88 3.11
N GLN A 236 -16.00 5.94 3.21
CA GLN A 236 -15.48 7.30 3.26
C GLN A 236 -15.43 7.74 4.73
N VAL A 237 -14.26 8.19 5.17
CA VAL A 237 -14.05 8.79 6.48
C VAL A 237 -13.58 10.23 6.27
N ASP A 238 -14.28 11.17 6.89
CA ASP A 238 -13.98 12.59 6.86
C ASP A 238 -13.50 13.02 8.26
N ILE A 239 -12.27 13.56 8.35
CA ILE A 239 -11.71 14.18 9.56
C ILE A 239 -11.54 15.67 9.27
N SER A 240 -12.27 16.52 9.98
CA SER A 240 -12.31 17.96 9.75
C SER A 240 -11.90 18.71 11.02
N ASP A 241 -11.12 19.78 10.85
CA ASP A 241 -10.72 20.69 11.92
C ASP A 241 -11.09 22.14 11.60
N GLN A 242 -11.14 23.00 12.63
CA GLN A 242 -11.34 24.44 12.48
C GLN A 242 -10.01 25.23 12.50
N GLY A 243 -8.97 24.61 11.95
CA GLY A 243 -7.61 25.10 12.07
C GLY A 243 -7.24 26.28 11.19
N ILE A 244 -5.94 26.43 11.01
CA ILE A 244 -5.34 27.48 10.17
C ILE A 244 -5.58 27.26 8.68
N GLY A 245 -5.94 26.03 8.28
CA GLY A 245 -6.12 25.63 6.89
C GLY A 245 -4.78 25.40 6.16
N ILE A 246 -4.86 24.79 4.98
CA ILE A 246 -3.70 24.48 4.13
C ILE A 246 -3.86 25.23 2.80
N PRO A 247 -2.91 26.10 2.40
CA PRO A 247 -2.94 26.73 1.09
C PRO A 247 -2.94 25.70 -0.05
N SER A 248 -3.72 25.98 -1.11
CA SER A 248 -4.01 25.02 -2.19
C SER A 248 -2.77 24.50 -2.92
N GLU A 249 -1.73 25.32 -3.05
CA GLU A 249 -0.45 24.95 -3.66
C GLU A 249 0.30 23.82 -2.93
N TYR A 250 -0.08 23.53 -1.68
CA TYR A 250 0.53 22.49 -0.87
C TYR A 250 -0.33 21.23 -0.75
N HIS A 251 -1.57 21.19 -1.25
CA HIS A 251 -2.50 20.05 -1.07
C HIS A 251 -1.93 18.72 -1.54
N HIS A 252 -1.07 18.71 -2.55
CA HIS A 252 -0.38 17.50 -3.00
C HIS A 252 0.92 17.24 -2.24
N LYS A 253 1.62 18.30 -1.85
CA LYS A 253 2.93 18.22 -1.20
C LYS A 253 2.86 17.86 0.27
N ILE A 254 1.71 18.07 0.93
CA ILE A 254 1.55 17.79 2.37
C ILE A 254 1.74 16.30 2.71
N PHE A 255 1.63 15.42 1.72
CA PHE A 255 1.87 13.99 1.85
C PHE A 255 3.30 13.58 1.53
N ASP A 256 4.16 14.50 1.10
CA ASP A 256 5.58 14.22 0.89
C ASP A 256 6.30 14.05 2.24
N MET A 257 7.24 13.11 2.30
CA MET A 257 8.04 12.89 3.51
C MET A 257 8.85 14.13 3.86
N PHE A 258 8.85 14.48 5.16
CA PHE A 258 9.56 15.62 5.74
C PHE A 258 9.06 17.00 5.30
N GLN A 259 7.93 17.08 4.59
CA GLN A 259 7.34 18.34 4.19
C GLN A 259 6.69 19.05 5.39
N ARG A 260 6.97 20.36 5.53
CA ARG A 260 6.37 21.23 6.56
C ARG A 260 6.00 22.57 5.96
N LEU A 261 4.79 23.05 6.23
CA LEU A 261 4.32 24.37 5.76
C LEU A 261 4.68 25.51 6.71
N HIS A 262 4.64 25.25 8.02
CA HIS A 262 4.83 26.29 9.03
C HIS A 262 6.24 26.24 9.63
N ARG A 263 6.72 27.42 10.06
CA ARG A 263 8.00 27.53 10.74
C ARG A 263 7.98 26.72 12.02
N LYS A 264 9.15 26.18 12.35
CA LYS A 264 9.34 25.22 13.44
C LYS A 264 8.97 25.78 14.81
N ASP A 265 9.01 27.10 14.93
CA ASP A 265 8.76 27.85 16.16
C ASP A 265 7.25 27.98 16.43
N GLU A 266 6.40 27.74 15.41
CA GLU A 266 4.95 27.81 15.51
C GLU A 266 4.31 26.44 15.78
N TYR A 267 4.83 25.35 15.19
CA TYR A 267 4.23 24.02 15.35
C TYR A 267 5.27 22.88 15.33
N ALA A 268 5.27 22.03 16.37
CA ALA A 268 6.21 20.92 16.54
C ALA A 268 5.88 19.68 15.68
N GLY A 269 6.83 19.08 14.97
CA GLY A 269 6.60 17.81 14.25
C GLY A 269 7.68 17.45 13.22
N VAL A 270 7.64 16.18 12.80
CA VAL A 270 8.66 15.51 11.98
C VAL A 270 8.40 15.64 10.48
N GLY A 271 7.13 15.77 10.08
CA GLY A 271 6.71 15.84 8.66
C GLY A 271 6.50 14.48 8.00
N ILE A 272 6.39 13.39 8.77
CA ILE A 272 6.15 12.04 8.23
C ILE A 272 4.68 11.62 8.37
N GLY A 273 3.93 12.23 9.30
CA GLY A 273 2.59 11.77 9.69
C GLY A 273 1.60 11.65 8.53
N LEU A 274 1.52 12.65 7.65
CA LEU A 274 0.60 12.63 6.51
C LEU A 274 1.08 11.68 5.40
N ALA A 275 2.38 11.57 5.15
CA ALA A 275 2.95 10.56 4.24
C ALA A 275 2.57 9.14 4.68
N LEU A 276 2.65 8.88 5.99
CA LEU A 276 2.22 7.61 6.58
C LEU A 276 0.71 7.39 6.40
N CYS A 277 -0.12 8.42 6.61
CA CYS A 277 -1.55 8.32 6.36
C CYS A 277 -1.87 7.93 4.90
N GLN A 278 -1.18 8.56 3.94
CA GLN A 278 -1.35 8.24 2.52
C GLN A 278 -0.91 6.80 2.23
N ARG A 279 0.20 6.34 2.82
CA ARG A 279 0.70 4.98 2.64
C ARG A 279 -0.22 3.91 3.22
N ILE A 280 -0.89 4.17 4.35
CA ILE A 280 -1.86 3.24 4.97
C ILE A 280 -3.12 3.07 4.12
N VAL A 281 -3.55 4.12 3.41
CA VAL A 281 -4.79 4.12 2.61
C VAL A 281 -4.58 3.52 1.21
N ASN A 282 -3.38 3.65 0.64
CA ASN A 282 -3.01 3.16 -0.69
C ASN A 282 -2.73 1.66 -0.70
#